data_AF-A0A7W4EQP8-F1
#
_entry.id   AF-A0A7W4EQP8-F1
#
_cell.length_a   1.000
_cell.length_b   1.000
_cell.length_c   1.000
_cell.angle_alpha   90.00
_cell.angle_beta   90.00
_cell.angle_gamma   90.00
#
_symmetry.space_group_name_H-M   'P 1'
#
loop_
_entity.id
_entity.type
_entity.pdbx_description
1 polymer ?
#
loop_
_entity_poly.entity_id
_entity_poly.type
_entity_poly.pdbx_seq_one_letter_code
_entity_poly.pdbx_strand_id
1 'polypeptide(L)'
;MDILGKLKGRNITSSILHILFNAVFATMVFLAINIGGQIEVALILILVSKWRIFAVRSRYWGVNILANLVDIVVGFGMVGLIYLAGAIQGQLGFWTQIFITLLYATWLIVIKPLSGKKAARIQSGISLFVGTWVVMAVAHNFSSIPFLVELLLFIIGYSSARHVLSTHKEEQVQILSLIFGLIVAEIGWLASHWTIGYEFYLSSAFKLPQVAIIITLLGLISERFYSSTRTGRSIWSSEYSAPVLFSVLAIIVMLIYFSSAVSI
;
A
#
# COMPACT_ATOMS: atom_id res chain seq x y z
N MET A 1 17.09 1.17 -23.18
CA MET A 1 16.92 2.32 -24.10
C MET A 1 15.43 2.64 -24.37
N ASP A 2 14.51 2.39 -23.43
CA ASP A 2 13.06 2.45 -23.72
C ASP A 2 12.28 3.47 -22.85
N ILE A 3 13.01 4.32 -22.12
CA ILE A 3 12.44 5.43 -21.34
C ILE A 3 12.35 6.68 -22.22
N LEU A 4 13.31 6.87 -23.13
CA LEU A 4 13.38 7.99 -24.07
C LEU A 4 12.33 7.90 -25.19
N GLY A 5 11.93 6.68 -25.59
CA GLY A 5 10.89 6.47 -26.60
C GLY A 5 9.49 6.89 -26.14
N LYS A 6 9.17 6.71 -24.85
CA LYS A 6 7.89 7.15 -24.25
C LYS A 6 7.78 8.67 -24.05
N LEU A 7 8.90 9.39 -24.09
CA LEU A 7 8.94 10.85 -24.01
C LEU A 7 8.73 11.53 -25.38
N LYS A 8 8.80 10.79 -26.49
CA LYS A 8 8.81 11.32 -27.86
C LYS A 8 7.47 11.93 -28.33
N GLY A 9 6.46 12.00 -27.46
CA GLY A 9 5.15 12.61 -27.78
C GLY A 9 4.49 13.38 -26.64
N ARG A 10 5.18 13.62 -25.51
CA ARG A 10 4.59 14.33 -24.36
C ARG A 10 5.22 15.71 -24.25
N ASN A 11 4.41 16.77 -24.38
CA ASN A 11 4.85 18.15 -24.17
C ASN A 11 5.68 18.26 -22.88
N ILE A 12 6.89 18.80 -22.99
CA ILE A 12 7.84 18.97 -21.87
C ILE A 12 7.16 19.73 -20.72
N THR A 13 6.35 20.73 -21.05
CA THR A 13 5.54 21.52 -20.11
C THR A 13 4.58 20.65 -19.31
N SER A 14 3.86 19.72 -19.94
CA SER A 14 2.96 18.78 -19.27
C SER A 14 3.71 17.88 -18.29
N SER A 15 4.92 17.44 -18.66
CA SER A 15 5.77 16.63 -17.78
C SER A 15 6.26 17.39 -16.56
N ILE A 16 6.71 18.63 -16.73
CA ILE A 16 7.16 19.49 -15.64
C ILE A 16 6.01 19.82 -14.69
N LEU A 17 4.86 20.21 -15.23
CA LEU A 17 3.66 20.50 -14.43
C LEU A 17 3.23 19.27 -13.63
N HIS A 18 3.26 18.07 -14.22
CA HIS A 18 2.95 16.84 -13.51
C HIS A 18 3.88 16.61 -12.29
N ILE A 19 5.19 16.82 -12.45
CA ILE A 19 6.16 16.66 -11.36
C ILE A 19 5.91 17.71 -10.29
N LEU A 20 5.80 18.99 -10.70
CA LEU A 20 5.62 20.12 -9.80
C LEU A 20 4.33 19.98 -8.97
N PHE A 21 3.19 19.74 -9.60
CA PHE A 21 1.90 19.62 -8.89
C PHE A 21 1.90 18.47 -7.89
N ASN A 22 2.45 17.31 -8.25
CA ASN A 22 2.50 16.16 -7.33
C ASN A 22 3.50 16.37 -6.19
N ALA A 23 4.64 17.04 -6.44
CA ALA A 23 5.59 17.39 -5.40
C ALA A 23 4.97 18.38 -4.41
N VAL A 24 4.34 19.46 -4.91
CA VAL A 24 3.61 20.44 -4.09
C VAL A 24 2.50 19.76 -3.29
N PHE A 25 1.75 18.84 -3.90
CA PHE A 25 0.72 18.09 -3.19
C PHE A 25 1.28 17.24 -2.04
N ALA A 26 2.36 16.50 -2.25
CA ALA A 26 3.02 15.74 -1.19
C ALA A 26 3.52 16.66 -0.06
N THR A 27 4.09 17.83 -0.40
CA THR A 27 4.50 18.84 0.59
C THR A 27 3.30 19.40 1.34
N MET A 28 2.17 19.69 0.70
CA MET A 28 0.96 20.17 1.38
C MET A 28 0.44 19.15 2.41
N VAL A 29 0.47 17.85 2.07
CA VAL A 29 0.12 16.77 3.01
C VAL A 29 1.06 16.76 4.21
N PHE A 30 2.37 16.87 3.98
CA PHE A 30 3.36 16.96 5.06
C PHE A 30 3.13 18.18 5.97
N LEU A 31 2.94 19.37 5.38
CA LEU A 31 2.72 20.60 6.14
C LEU A 31 1.42 20.56 6.95
N ALA A 32 0.35 19.95 6.42
CA ALA A 32 -0.91 19.78 7.14
C ALA A 32 -0.71 18.98 8.44
N ILE A 33 0.14 17.95 8.42
CA ILE A 33 0.43 17.11 9.59
C ILE A 33 1.43 17.79 10.52
N ASN A 34 2.56 18.27 9.98
CA ASN A 34 3.68 18.78 10.78
C ASN A 34 3.39 20.14 11.45
N ILE A 35 2.72 21.05 10.73
CA ILE A 35 2.37 22.39 11.25
C ILE A 35 0.96 22.40 11.85
N GLY A 36 0.01 21.80 11.13
CA GLY A 36 -1.40 21.84 11.53
C GLY A 36 -1.75 20.87 12.66
N GLY A 37 -0.97 19.79 12.85
CA GLY A 37 -1.28 18.73 13.81
C GLY A 37 -2.57 17.95 13.50
N GLN A 38 -3.22 18.22 12.37
CA GLN A 38 -4.54 17.71 12.01
C GLN A 38 -4.41 16.64 10.93
N ILE A 39 -4.44 15.37 11.35
CA ILE A 39 -4.43 14.23 10.44
C ILE A 39 -5.67 14.23 9.54
N GLU A 40 -6.80 14.73 10.03
CA GLU A 40 -8.08 14.78 9.32
C GLU A 40 -7.97 15.64 8.05
N VAL A 41 -7.30 16.79 8.15
CA VAL A 41 -7.08 17.69 7.01
C VAL A 41 -6.25 16.98 5.93
N ALA A 42 -5.19 16.28 6.33
CA ALA A 42 -4.35 15.52 5.40
C ALA A 42 -5.15 14.40 4.71
N LEU A 43 -5.99 13.66 5.44
CA LEU A 43 -6.86 12.63 4.86
C LEU A 43 -7.89 13.23 3.88
N ILE A 44 -8.50 14.36 4.23
CA ILE A 44 -9.43 15.08 3.34
C ILE A 44 -8.71 15.54 2.07
N LEU A 45 -7.49 16.06 2.18
CA LEU A 45 -6.68 16.45 1.02
C LEU A 45 -6.43 15.27 0.06
N ILE A 46 -6.17 14.07 0.59
CA ILE A 46 -6.06 12.86 -0.24
C ILE A 46 -7.35 12.61 -1.03
N LEU A 47 -8.52 12.70 -0.39
CA LEU A 47 -9.81 12.50 -1.07
C LEU A 47 -10.10 13.59 -2.12
N VAL A 48 -9.86 14.85 -1.77
CA VAL A 48 -10.04 16.00 -2.68
C VAL A 48 -9.11 15.88 -3.90
N SER A 49 -7.89 15.36 -3.73
CA SER A 49 -6.97 15.09 -4.85
C SER A 49 -7.56 14.16 -5.91
N LYS A 50 -8.56 13.34 -5.54
CA LYS A 50 -9.25 12.40 -6.42
C LYS A 50 -10.57 12.95 -6.98
N TRP A 51 -10.78 14.27 -6.99
CA TRP A 51 -12.01 14.90 -7.51
C TRP A 51 -12.49 14.36 -8.86
N ARG A 52 -11.57 13.89 -9.73
CA ARG A 52 -11.87 13.25 -11.02
C ARG A 52 -12.78 12.02 -10.91
N ILE A 53 -12.80 11.34 -9.77
CA ILE A 53 -13.72 10.21 -9.49
C ILE A 53 -15.18 10.67 -9.58
N PHE A 54 -15.47 11.90 -9.14
CA PHE A 54 -16.81 12.46 -9.06
C PHE A 54 -17.19 13.34 -10.26
N ALA A 55 -16.22 13.67 -11.13
CA ALA A 55 -16.43 14.46 -12.34
C ALA A 55 -17.18 13.70 -13.47
N VAL A 56 -17.65 12.48 -13.20
CA VAL A 56 -18.43 11.64 -14.12
C VAL A 56 -19.86 11.44 -13.59
N ARG A 57 -20.77 10.90 -14.43
CA ARG A 57 -22.16 10.61 -14.01
C ARG A 57 -22.18 9.72 -12.77
N SER A 58 -23.08 10.01 -11.83
CA SER A 58 -23.18 9.34 -10.52
C SER A 58 -23.16 7.81 -10.59
N ARG A 59 -23.82 7.21 -11.58
CA ARG A 59 -23.81 5.75 -11.82
C ARG A 59 -22.42 5.14 -11.96
N TYR A 60 -21.42 5.89 -12.43
CA TYR A 60 -20.05 5.41 -12.63
C TYR A 60 -19.12 5.68 -11.45
N TRP A 61 -19.58 6.33 -10.38
CA TRP A 61 -18.74 6.64 -9.22
C TRP A 61 -18.14 5.38 -8.61
N GLY A 62 -18.95 4.33 -8.40
CA GLY A 62 -18.47 3.07 -7.83
C GLY A 62 -17.30 2.48 -8.62
N VAL A 63 -17.38 2.45 -9.95
CA VAL A 63 -16.30 1.94 -10.81
C VAL A 63 -15.04 2.79 -10.69
N ASN A 64 -15.19 4.12 -10.62
CA ASN A 64 -14.06 5.04 -10.49
C ASN A 64 -13.41 4.98 -9.10
N ILE A 65 -14.19 4.81 -8.03
CA ILE A 65 -13.68 4.59 -6.67
C ILE A 65 -12.84 3.31 -6.65
N LEU A 66 -13.40 2.22 -7.17
CA LEU A 66 -12.73 0.92 -7.20
C LEU A 66 -11.44 0.95 -8.04
N ALA A 67 -11.40 1.74 -9.12
CA ALA A 67 -10.22 1.92 -9.95
C ALA A 67 -9.10 2.74 -9.29
N ASN A 68 -9.45 3.59 -8.32
CA ASN A 68 -8.50 4.44 -7.60
C ASN A 68 -8.20 3.93 -6.18
N LEU A 69 -8.76 2.78 -5.79
CA LEU A 69 -8.71 2.30 -4.41
C LEU A 69 -7.27 2.04 -3.92
N VAL A 70 -6.41 1.48 -4.78
CA VAL A 70 -4.97 1.30 -4.51
C VAL A 70 -4.27 2.64 -4.23
N ASP A 71 -4.58 3.69 -5.00
CA ASP A 71 -4.01 5.02 -4.81
C ASP A 71 -4.54 5.73 -3.56
N ILE A 72 -5.79 5.45 -3.18
CA ILE A 72 -6.39 5.93 -1.92
C ILE A 72 -5.72 5.24 -0.73
N VAL A 73 -5.57 3.91 -0.77
CA VAL A 73 -4.91 3.13 0.29
C VAL A 73 -3.49 3.60 0.51
N VAL A 74 -2.70 3.78 -0.54
CA VAL A 74 -1.34 4.32 -0.40
C VAL A 74 -1.37 5.75 0.13
N GLY A 75 -2.25 6.62 -0.39
CA GLY A 75 -2.38 7.99 0.10
C GLY A 75 -2.67 8.07 1.61
N PHE A 76 -3.68 7.32 2.08
CA PHE A 76 -4.02 7.25 3.50
C PHE A 76 -2.92 6.60 4.33
N GLY A 77 -2.29 5.55 3.83
CA GLY A 77 -1.19 4.90 4.51
C GLY A 77 0.03 5.80 4.68
N MET A 78 0.40 6.57 3.65
CA MET A 78 1.51 7.52 3.76
C MET A 78 1.15 8.66 4.73
N VAL A 79 -0.09 9.16 4.74
CA VAL A 79 -0.55 10.15 5.74
C VAL A 79 -0.40 9.61 7.16
N GLY A 80 -0.90 8.41 7.43
CA GLY A 80 -0.81 7.84 8.77
C GLY A 80 0.63 7.50 9.18
N LEU A 81 1.50 7.07 8.24
CA LEU A 81 2.92 6.87 8.52
C LEU A 81 3.64 8.19 8.84
N ILE A 82 3.34 9.30 8.13
CA ILE A 82 3.87 10.63 8.46
C ILE A 82 3.39 11.07 9.85
N TYR A 83 2.12 10.83 10.17
CA TYR A 83 1.57 11.12 11.49
C TYR A 83 2.29 10.34 12.60
N LEU A 84 2.43 9.02 12.44
CA LEU A 84 3.13 8.14 13.39
C LEU A 84 4.61 8.52 13.53
N ALA A 85 5.28 8.90 12.45
CA ALA A 85 6.65 9.38 12.50
C ALA A 85 6.81 10.69 13.31
N GLY A 86 5.74 11.49 13.43
CA GLY A 86 5.71 12.68 14.30
C GLY A 86 5.75 12.36 15.79
N ALA A 87 5.39 11.14 16.20
CA ALA A 87 5.49 10.70 17.59
C ALA A 87 6.95 10.40 18.02
N ILE A 88 7.88 10.29 17.07
CA ILE A 88 9.31 10.13 17.36
C ILE A 88 9.86 11.47 17.86
N GLN A 89 10.44 11.48 19.06
CA GLN A 89 10.95 12.70 19.68
C GLN A 89 12.18 13.27 18.96
N GLY A 90 12.25 14.61 18.89
CA GLY A 90 13.41 15.35 18.40
C GLY A 90 13.55 15.38 16.87
N GLN A 91 14.78 15.64 16.40
CA GLN A 91 15.07 15.82 14.97
C GLN A 91 14.82 14.54 14.15
N LEU A 92 14.90 13.37 14.78
CA LEU A 92 14.69 12.08 14.11
C LEU A 92 13.28 11.93 13.58
N GLY A 93 12.25 12.37 14.32
CA GLY A 93 10.87 12.33 13.86
C GLY A 93 10.65 13.20 12.63
N PHE A 94 11.18 14.42 12.66
CA PHE A 94 11.12 15.34 11.52
C PHE A 94 11.77 14.75 10.25
N TRP A 95 12.98 14.19 10.36
CA TRP A 95 13.65 13.56 9.22
C TRP A 95 12.91 12.32 8.71
N THR A 96 12.30 11.55 9.60
CA THR A 96 11.48 10.39 9.24
C THR A 96 10.22 10.82 8.47
N GLN A 97 9.55 11.90 8.92
CA GLN A 97 8.41 12.47 8.20
C GLN A 97 8.80 12.98 6.81
N ILE A 98 9.95 13.65 6.65
CA ILE A 98 10.47 14.06 5.34
C ILE A 98 10.73 12.84 4.46
N PHE A 99 11.37 11.81 4.98
CA PHE A 99 11.67 10.60 4.23
C PHE A 99 10.39 9.93 3.71
N ILE A 100 9.37 9.76 4.56
CA ILE A 100 8.08 9.20 4.15
C ILE A 100 7.39 10.12 3.12
N THR A 101 7.50 11.44 3.26
CA THR A 101 6.97 12.40 2.29
C THR A 101 7.64 12.26 0.92
N LEU A 102 8.96 12.03 0.88
CA LEU A 102 9.70 11.77 -0.36
C LEU A 102 9.27 10.44 -1.00
N LEU A 103 9.03 9.40 -0.20
CA LEU A 103 8.45 8.15 -0.69
C LEU A 103 7.04 8.39 -1.27
N TYR A 104 6.23 9.25 -0.66
CA TYR A 104 4.91 9.59 -1.18
C TYR A 104 4.98 10.40 -2.49
N ALA A 105 5.88 11.37 -2.58
CA ALA A 105 6.15 12.08 -3.82
C ALA A 105 6.61 11.11 -4.93
N THR A 106 7.48 10.15 -4.59
CA THR A 106 7.92 9.09 -5.51
C THR A 106 6.75 8.23 -5.98
N TRP A 107 5.83 7.88 -5.08
CA TRP A 107 4.59 7.19 -5.44
C TRP A 107 3.81 7.98 -6.49
N LEU A 108 3.53 9.26 -6.24
CA LEU A 108 2.72 10.09 -7.13
C LEU A 108 3.38 10.35 -8.49
N ILE A 109 4.68 10.61 -8.50
CA ILE A 109 5.42 11.06 -9.68
C ILE A 109 5.87 9.89 -10.55
N VAL A 110 6.35 8.81 -9.92
CA VAL A 110 7.05 7.71 -10.61
C VAL A 110 6.21 6.45 -10.65
N ILE A 111 5.68 5.99 -9.51
CA ILE A 111 5.09 4.65 -9.41
C ILE A 111 3.67 4.62 -9.93
N LYS A 112 2.82 5.57 -9.50
CA LYS A 112 1.40 5.66 -9.89
C LYS A 112 1.19 5.73 -11.40
N PRO A 113 1.96 6.51 -12.19
CA PRO A 113 1.74 6.60 -13.63
C PRO A 113 2.17 5.36 -14.42
N LEU A 114 2.86 4.41 -13.78
CA LEU A 114 3.24 3.16 -14.44
C LEU A 114 2.01 2.35 -14.82
N SER A 115 2.06 1.70 -15.97
CA SER A 115 0.98 0.88 -16.51
C SER A 115 1.49 -0.48 -16.99
N GLY A 116 0.59 -1.45 -17.04
CA GLY A 116 0.87 -2.84 -17.43
C GLY A 116 0.98 -3.80 -16.24
N LYS A 117 1.09 -5.11 -16.54
CA LYS A 117 1.02 -6.19 -15.53
C LYS A 117 2.07 -6.05 -14.42
N LYS A 118 3.31 -5.76 -14.78
CA LYS A 118 4.40 -5.57 -13.81
C LYS A 118 4.17 -4.34 -12.92
N ALA A 119 3.66 -3.25 -13.50
CA ALA A 119 3.33 -2.03 -12.75
C ALA A 119 2.18 -2.28 -11.77
N ALA A 120 1.11 -2.94 -12.21
CA ALA A 120 -0.03 -3.30 -11.36
C ALA A 120 0.40 -4.17 -10.17
N ARG A 121 1.27 -5.16 -10.41
CA ARG A 121 1.87 -5.98 -9.34
C ARG A 121 2.63 -5.15 -8.31
N ILE A 122 3.47 -4.22 -8.76
CA ILE A 122 4.25 -3.34 -7.86
C ILE A 122 3.32 -2.41 -7.08
N GLN A 123 2.36 -1.77 -7.75
CA GLN A 123 1.39 -0.86 -7.14
C GLN A 123 0.53 -1.57 -6.09
N SER A 124 0.02 -2.76 -6.40
CA SER A 124 -0.73 -3.58 -5.44
C SER A 124 0.13 -4.04 -4.27
N GLY A 125 1.38 -4.45 -4.50
CA GLY A 125 2.29 -4.86 -3.43
C GLY A 125 2.59 -3.71 -2.46
N ILE A 126 2.84 -2.51 -2.97
CA ILE A 126 3.06 -1.31 -2.15
C ILE A 126 1.79 -0.94 -1.38
N SER A 127 0.62 -0.96 -2.03
CA SER A 127 -0.67 -0.71 -1.37
C SER A 127 -0.96 -1.70 -0.25
N LEU A 128 -0.71 -2.99 -0.50
CA LEU A 128 -0.89 -4.03 0.50
C LEU A 128 0.06 -3.83 1.69
N PHE A 129 1.34 -3.53 1.44
CA PHE A 129 2.33 -3.30 2.49
C PHE A 129 2.03 -2.04 3.31
N VAL A 130 1.92 -0.87 2.65
CA VAL A 130 1.74 0.43 3.29
C VAL A 130 0.39 0.52 4.00
N GLY A 131 -0.67 0.01 3.37
CA GLY A 131 -2.00 -0.04 3.98
C GLY A 131 -2.03 -0.93 5.22
N THR A 132 -1.49 -2.15 5.12
CA THR A 132 -1.47 -3.08 6.27
C THR A 132 -0.59 -2.53 7.40
N TRP A 133 0.55 -1.92 7.07
CA TRP A 133 1.44 -1.31 8.06
C TRP A 133 0.68 -0.27 8.88
N VAL A 134 0.09 0.74 8.22
CA VAL A 134 -0.55 1.83 8.97
C VAL A 134 -1.72 1.31 9.82
N VAL A 135 -2.56 0.42 9.26
CA VAL A 135 -3.76 -0.08 9.94
C VAL A 135 -3.37 -0.90 11.17
N MET A 136 -2.38 -1.77 11.05
CA MET A 136 -1.91 -2.60 12.16
C MET A 136 -1.13 -1.79 13.20
N ALA A 137 -0.41 -0.73 12.79
CA ALA A 137 0.28 0.15 13.73
C ALA A 137 -0.70 0.94 14.62
N VAL A 138 -1.90 1.27 14.11
CA VAL A 138 -2.93 2.00 14.87
C VAL A 138 -4.04 1.11 15.40
N ALA A 139 -4.02 -0.20 15.17
CA ALA A 139 -5.12 -1.12 15.50
C ALA A 139 -5.51 -1.06 16.99
N HIS A 140 -4.54 -0.92 17.89
CA HIS A 140 -4.76 -0.80 19.34
C HIS A 140 -5.65 0.39 19.72
N ASN A 141 -5.59 1.49 18.96
CA ASN A 141 -6.44 2.68 19.16
C ASN A 141 -7.92 2.42 18.84
N PHE A 142 -8.21 1.35 18.10
CA PHE A 142 -9.56 0.95 17.69
C PHE A 142 -10.03 -0.31 18.43
N SER A 143 -9.46 -0.62 19.60
CA SER A 143 -9.84 -1.79 20.42
C SER A 143 -11.32 -1.83 20.80
N SER A 144 -12.00 -0.67 20.87
CA SER A 144 -13.45 -0.59 21.08
C SER A 144 -14.30 -0.91 19.84
N ILE A 145 -13.69 -0.94 18.65
CA ILE A 145 -14.35 -1.19 17.36
C ILE A 145 -13.45 -2.08 16.47
N PRO A 146 -13.15 -3.33 16.89
CA PRO A 146 -12.19 -4.20 16.19
C PRO A 146 -12.61 -4.52 14.74
N PHE A 147 -13.92 -4.60 14.49
CA PHE A 147 -14.49 -4.78 13.16
C PHE A 147 -14.03 -3.72 12.15
N LEU A 148 -13.71 -2.50 12.58
CA LEU A 148 -13.20 -1.47 11.68
C LEU A 148 -11.80 -1.82 11.14
N VAL A 149 -10.94 -2.39 11.98
CA VAL A 149 -9.59 -2.82 11.58
C VAL A 149 -9.68 -3.93 10.54
N GLU A 150 -10.52 -4.92 10.80
CA GLU A 150 -10.80 -6.04 9.89
C GLU A 150 -11.37 -5.56 8.54
N LEU A 151 -12.33 -4.63 8.57
CA LEU A 151 -12.92 -4.04 7.38
C LEU A 151 -11.89 -3.26 6.55
N LEU A 152 -10.99 -2.50 7.20
CA LEU A 152 -9.93 -1.78 6.50
C LEU A 152 -8.95 -2.74 5.82
N LEU A 153 -8.55 -3.80 6.52
CA LEU A 153 -7.69 -4.85 5.97
C LEU A 153 -8.36 -5.59 4.81
N PHE A 154 -9.67 -5.87 4.93
CA PHE A 154 -10.46 -6.43 3.84
C PHE A 154 -10.40 -5.53 2.60
N ILE A 155 -10.62 -4.22 2.77
CA ILE A 155 -10.57 -3.24 1.67
C ILE A 155 -9.17 -3.19 1.05
N ILE A 156 -8.11 -3.23 1.87
CA ILE A 156 -6.71 -3.24 1.40
C ILE A 156 -6.44 -4.50 0.55
N GLY A 157 -6.79 -5.69 1.05
CA GLY A 157 -6.63 -6.93 0.31
C GLY A 157 -7.45 -6.94 -0.98
N TYR A 158 -8.73 -6.59 -0.90
CA TYR A 158 -9.64 -6.48 -2.04
C TYR A 158 -9.09 -5.54 -3.12
N SER A 159 -8.64 -4.35 -2.73
CA SER A 159 -8.10 -3.34 -3.65
C SER A 159 -6.86 -3.85 -4.39
N SER A 160 -5.96 -4.52 -3.67
CA SER A 160 -4.69 -5.03 -4.17
C SER A 160 -4.91 -6.16 -5.17
N ALA A 161 -5.79 -7.12 -4.83
CA ALA A 161 -6.17 -8.21 -5.74
C ALA A 161 -6.89 -7.68 -6.98
N ARG A 162 -7.89 -6.81 -6.81
CA ARG A 162 -8.66 -6.24 -7.92
C ARG A 162 -7.77 -5.56 -8.96
N HIS A 163 -6.79 -4.79 -8.50
CA HIS A 163 -5.87 -4.06 -9.36
C HIS A 163 -4.96 -4.98 -10.20
N VAL A 164 -4.49 -6.09 -9.61
CA VAL A 164 -3.74 -7.12 -10.36
C VAL A 164 -4.65 -7.87 -11.34
N LEU A 165 -5.80 -8.35 -10.88
CA LEU A 165 -6.70 -9.21 -11.66
C LEU A 165 -7.33 -8.47 -12.84
N SER A 166 -7.71 -7.19 -12.65
CA SER A 166 -8.23 -6.35 -13.74
C SER A 166 -7.21 -6.16 -14.87
N THR A 167 -5.91 -6.09 -14.54
CA THR A 167 -4.83 -6.01 -15.53
C THR A 167 -4.61 -7.32 -16.29
N HIS A 168 -5.03 -8.45 -15.70
CA HIS A 168 -5.01 -9.77 -16.35
C HIS A 168 -6.25 -10.05 -17.19
N LYS A 169 -7.21 -9.12 -17.24
CA LYS A 169 -8.53 -9.30 -17.88
C LYS A 169 -9.24 -10.55 -17.34
N GLU A 170 -9.15 -10.76 -16.03
CA GLU A 170 -9.84 -11.85 -15.36
C GLU A 170 -11.37 -11.68 -15.50
N GLU A 171 -12.09 -12.77 -15.63
CA GLU A 171 -13.55 -12.74 -15.73
C GLU A 171 -14.17 -12.58 -14.33
N GLN A 172 -13.65 -13.32 -13.35
CA GLN A 172 -14.14 -13.31 -11.98
C GLN A 172 -13.38 -12.34 -11.06
N VAL A 173 -13.00 -11.15 -11.56
CA VAL A 173 -12.26 -10.13 -10.78
C VAL A 173 -12.92 -9.87 -9.43
N GLN A 174 -14.24 -9.72 -9.41
CA GLN A 174 -14.97 -9.38 -8.19
C GLN A 174 -14.86 -10.48 -7.14
N ILE A 175 -15.18 -11.74 -7.49
CA ILE A 175 -15.22 -12.85 -6.54
C ILE A 175 -13.82 -13.15 -6.01
N LEU A 176 -12.82 -13.21 -6.89
CA LEU A 176 -11.43 -13.46 -6.47
C LEU A 176 -10.89 -12.34 -5.58
N SER A 177 -11.26 -11.09 -5.84
CA SER A 177 -10.86 -9.96 -4.99
C SER A 177 -11.56 -10.00 -3.63
N LEU A 178 -12.83 -10.41 -3.57
CA LEU A 178 -13.56 -10.61 -2.30
C LEU A 178 -12.90 -11.71 -1.46
N ILE A 179 -12.56 -12.85 -2.07
CA ILE A 179 -11.88 -13.95 -1.39
C ILE A 179 -10.53 -13.49 -0.84
N PHE A 180 -9.71 -12.81 -1.66
CA PHE A 180 -8.41 -12.34 -1.21
C PHE A 180 -8.53 -11.26 -0.11
N GLY A 181 -9.49 -10.34 -0.22
CA GLY A 181 -9.82 -9.40 0.83
C GLY A 181 -10.17 -10.09 2.15
N LEU A 182 -11.00 -11.14 2.10
CA LEU A 182 -11.38 -11.92 3.28
C LEU A 182 -10.16 -12.60 3.91
N ILE A 183 -9.31 -13.24 3.11
CA ILE A 183 -8.07 -13.87 3.60
C ILE A 183 -7.18 -12.84 4.33
N VAL A 184 -7.01 -11.64 3.77
CA VAL A 184 -6.22 -10.57 4.38
C VAL A 184 -6.84 -10.10 5.71
N ALA A 185 -8.17 -9.98 5.77
CA ALA A 185 -8.89 -9.59 6.99
C ALA A 185 -8.73 -10.64 8.09
N GLU A 186 -8.93 -11.92 7.79
CA GLU A 186 -8.81 -13.04 8.74
C GLU A 186 -7.37 -13.16 9.29
N ILE A 187 -6.37 -13.01 8.43
CA ILE A 187 -4.96 -12.99 8.87
C ILE A 187 -4.70 -11.80 9.79
N GLY A 188 -5.24 -10.63 9.47
CA GLY A 188 -5.07 -9.45 10.33
C GLY A 188 -5.82 -9.54 11.65
N TRP A 189 -6.98 -10.20 11.70
CA TRP A 189 -7.68 -10.53 12.94
C TRP A 189 -6.87 -11.48 13.82
N LEU A 190 -6.28 -12.54 13.25
CA LEU A 190 -5.36 -13.40 13.99
C LEU A 190 -4.16 -12.59 14.49
N ALA A 191 -3.59 -11.75 13.63
CA ALA A 191 -2.44 -10.93 13.96
C ALA A 191 -2.75 -9.85 15.02
N SER A 192 -3.98 -9.34 15.13
CA SER A 192 -4.33 -8.36 16.18
C SER A 192 -4.26 -8.94 17.58
N HIS A 193 -4.34 -10.26 17.72
CA HIS A 193 -4.15 -10.96 19.00
C HIS A 193 -2.68 -11.33 19.27
N TRP A 194 -1.87 -11.41 18.20
CA TRP A 194 -0.44 -11.79 18.26
C TRP A 194 0.42 -10.79 17.46
N THR A 195 0.28 -9.50 17.76
CA THR A 195 0.97 -8.44 17.01
C THR A 195 2.41 -8.33 17.45
N ILE A 196 3.33 -8.65 16.53
CA ILE A 196 4.76 -8.42 16.70
C ILE A 196 5.14 -7.19 15.87
N GLY A 197 5.79 -6.22 16.53
CA GLY A 197 6.28 -5.01 15.91
C GLY A 197 7.80 -4.92 15.96
N TYR A 198 8.42 -4.77 14.80
CA TYR A 198 9.84 -4.46 14.74
C TYR A 198 10.06 -2.99 15.04
N GLU A 199 10.75 -2.72 16.13
CA GLU A 199 11.24 -1.39 16.46
C GLU A 199 12.38 -1.03 15.52
N PHE A 200 12.38 0.20 15.02
CA PHE A 200 13.58 0.73 14.42
C PHE A 200 14.54 1.08 15.56
N TYR A 201 15.84 0.79 15.40
CA TYR A 201 16.91 1.03 16.40
C TYR A 201 16.92 2.44 17.04
N LEU A 202 16.16 3.39 16.51
CA LEU A 202 16.12 4.79 16.88
C LEU A 202 14.81 5.21 17.58
N SER A 203 13.74 4.39 17.61
CA SER A 203 12.48 4.74 18.30
C SER A 203 11.54 3.55 18.51
N SER A 204 10.94 3.47 19.71
CA SER A 204 9.84 2.56 20.03
C SER A 204 8.46 3.05 19.56
N ALA A 205 8.33 4.33 19.20
CA ALA A 205 7.06 4.95 18.80
C ALA A 205 6.65 4.61 17.36
N PHE A 206 7.60 4.20 16.53
CA PHE A 206 7.36 3.84 15.13
C PHE A 206 7.78 2.38 14.92
N LYS A 207 6.80 1.48 14.84
CA LYS A 207 7.03 0.04 14.68
C LYS A 207 6.57 -0.42 13.31
N LEU A 208 7.29 -1.38 12.71
CA LEU A 208 6.86 -2.10 11.52
C LEU A 208 6.15 -3.40 11.94
N PRO A 209 4.82 -3.51 11.76
CA PRO A 209 4.10 -4.74 12.08
C PRO A 209 4.59 -5.90 11.21
N GLN A 210 4.97 -7.01 11.83
CA GLN A 210 5.41 -8.23 11.14
C GLN A 210 4.36 -8.72 10.14
N VAL A 211 3.08 -8.62 10.50
CA VAL A 211 1.96 -9.02 9.64
C VAL A 211 1.91 -8.24 8.32
N ALA A 212 2.36 -6.97 8.29
CA ALA A 212 2.41 -6.20 7.04
C ALA A 212 3.37 -6.82 6.04
N ILE A 213 4.50 -7.37 6.52
CA ILE A 213 5.46 -8.08 5.69
C ILE A 213 4.87 -9.42 5.25
N ILE A 214 4.32 -10.21 6.18
CA ILE A 214 3.74 -11.52 5.90
C ILE A 214 2.62 -11.42 4.86
N ILE A 215 1.65 -10.52 5.04
CA ILE A 215 0.53 -10.33 4.10
C ILE A 215 1.04 -9.91 2.72
N THR A 216 2.08 -9.07 2.66
CA THR A 216 2.70 -8.67 1.39
C THR A 216 3.35 -9.85 0.67
N LEU A 217 4.08 -10.70 1.41
CA LEU A 217 4.71 -11.92 0.88
C LEU A 217 3.67 -12.95 0.44
N LEU A 218 2.58 -13.12 1.19
CA LEU A 218 1.46 -13.97 0.79
C LEU A 218 0.78 -13.44 -0.48
N GLY A 219 0.56 -12.13 -0.59
CA GLY A 219 0.05 -11.51 -1.82
C GLY A 219 0.98 -11.73 -3.01
N LEU A 220 2.30 -11.68 -2.82
CA LEU A 220 3.27 -12.03 -3.86
C LEU A 220 3.17 -13.51 -4.24
N ILE A 221 3.08 -14.43 -3.28
CA ILE A 221 2.88 -15.86 -3.54
C ILE A 221 1.61 -16.06 -4.37
N SER A 222 0.47 -15.56 -3.90
CA SER A 222 -0.82 -15.68 -4.59
C SER A 222 -0.75 -15.16 -6.03
N GLU A 223 -0.10 -14.02 -6.25
CA GLU A 223 0.08 -13.44 -7.58
C GLU A 223 0.95 -14.32 -8.48
N ARG A 224 2.03 -14.94 -7.97
CA ARG A 224 2.90 -15.81 -8.76
C ARG A 224 2.24 -17.11 -9.15
N PHE A 225 1.50 -17.73 -8.23
CA PHE A 225 0.69 -18.90 -8.53
C PHE A 225 -0.36 -18.56 -9.60
N TYR A 226 -1.10 -17.47 -9.42
CA TYR A 226 -2.12 -17.04 -10.39
C TYR A 226 -1.52 -16.69 -11.77
N SER A 227 -0.40 -15.98 -11.81
CA SER A 227 0.26 -15.63 -13.08
C SER A 227 0.82 -16.88 -13.80
N SER A 228 1.33 -17.87 -13.06
CA SER A 228 1.81 -19.12 -13.64
C SER A 228 0.66 -19.89 -14.30
N THR A 229 -0.47 -20.05 -13.62
CA THR A 229 -1.64 -20.75 -14.18
C THR A 229 -2.22 -20.00 -15.38
N ARG A 230 -2.29 -18.66 -15.33
CA ARG A 230 -2.85 -17.87 -16.43
C ARG A 230 -1.97 -17.84 -17.67
N THR A 231 -0.65 -17.89 -17.50
CA THR A 231 0.31 -17.91 -18.62
C THR A 231 0.58 -19.31 -19.17
N GLY A 232 0.07 -20.37 -18.51
CA GLY A 232 0.38 -21.76 -18.85
C GLY A 232 1.84 -22.15 -18.65
N ARG A 233 2.65 -21.27 -18.03
CA ARG A 233 4.06 -21.52 -17.76
C ARG A 233 4.19 -22.36 -16.50
N SER A 234 5.12 -23.30 -16.52
CA SER A 234 5.45 -24.13 -15.35
C SER A 234 5.82 -23.27 -14.14
N ILE A 235 5.21 -23.57 -13.01
CA ILE A 235 5.50 -22.93 -11.72
C ILE A 235 6.95 -23.15 -11.27
N TRP A 236 7.59 -24.21 -11.79
CA TRP A 236 8.98 -24.55 -11.51
C TRP A 236 9.98 -23.64 -12.21
N SER A 237 9.55 -22.82 -13.17
CA SER A 237 10.43 -21.82 -13.78
C SER A 237 10.89 -20.80 -12.74
N SER A 238 12.16 -20.41 -12.82
CA SER A 238 12.80 -19.51 -11.85
C SER A 238 12.09 -18.17 -11.69
N GLU A 239 11.36 -17.72 -12.72
CA GLU A 239 10.53 -16.51 -12.71
C GLU A 239 9.41 -16.55 -11.65
N TYR A 240 8.86 -17.74 -11.37
CA TYR A 240 7.78 -17.94 -10.40
C TYR A 240 8.26 -18.61 -9.11
N SER A 241 9.12 -19.64 -9.21
CA SER A 241 9.56 -20.42 -8.04
C SER A 241 10.48 -19.62 -7.13
N ALA A 242 11.39 -18.78 -7.65
CA ALA A 242 12.33 -18.05 -6.81
C ALA A 242 11.65 -17.02 -5.89
N PRO A 243 10.72 -16.15 -6.37
CA PRO A 243 9.96 -15.27 -5.48
C PRO A 243 9.10 -16.02 -4.46
N VAL A 244 8.52 -17.16 -4.84
CA VAL A 244 7.71 -17.99 -3.93
C VAL A 244 8.57 -18.59 -2.83
N LEU A 245 9.70 -19.21 -3.19
CA LEU A 245 10.64 -19.79 -2.22
C LEU A 245 11.19 -18.73 -1.27
N PHE A 246 11.61 -17.57 -1.80
CA PHE A 246 12.04 -16.44 -0.97
C PHE A 246 10.94 -16.02 0.02
N SER A 247 9.71 -15.88 -0.45
CA SER A 247 8.59 -15.46 0.38
C SER A 247 8.26 -16.47 1.48
N VAL A 248 8.23 -17.76 1.14
CA VAL A 248 7.99 -18.85 2.11
C VAL A 248 9.09 -18.91 3.15
N LEU A 249 10.37 -18.88 2.73
CA LEU A 249 11.51 -18.89 3.65
C LEU A 249 11.51 -17.67 4.57
N ALA A 250 11.24 -16.47 4.02
CA ALA A 250 11.16 -15.25 4.81
C ALA A 250 10.03 -15.31 5.86
N ILE A 251 8.85 -15.82 5.50
CA ILE A 251 7.74 -16.03 6.44
C ILE A 251 8.14 -17.02 7.54
N ILE A 252 8.74 -18.16 7.18
CA ILE A 252 9.19 -19.18 8.15
C ILE A 252 10.21 -18.57 9.12
N VAL A 253 11.22 -17.85 8.61
CA VAL A 253 12.23 -17.21 9.44
C VAL A 253 11.59 -16.20 10.40
N MET A 254 10.65 -15.37 9.91
CA MET A 254 9.91 -14.43 10.76
C MET A 254 9.10 -15.13 11.85
N LEU A 255 8.41 -16.22 11.54
CA LEU A 255 7.60 -16.94 12.52
C LEU A 255 8.42 -17.73 13.54
N ILE A 256 9.59 -18.25 13.16
CA ILE A 256 10.42 -19.06 14.07
C ILE A 256 11.37 -18.20 14.90
N TYR A 257 12.12 -17.30 14.26
CA TYR A 257 13.20 -16.57 14.92
C TYR A 257 12.75 -15.24 15.51
N PHE A 258 11.70 -14.64 14.96
CA PHE A 258 11.22 -13.33 15.38
C PHE A 258 9.91 -13.39 16.18
N SER A 259 9.42 -14.59 16.52
CA SER A 259 8.24 -14.79 17.39
C SER A 259 8.44 -14.37 18.86
N SER A 260 9.67 -14.01 19.25
CA SER A 260 10.01 -13.52 20.59
C SER A 260 10.20 -11.99 20.67
N ALA A 261 9.97 -11.25 19.57
CA ALA A 261 10.05 -9.79 19.60
C ALA A 261 8.85 -9.17 20.34
N VAL A 262 9.13 -8.07 21.06
CA VAL A 262 8.23 -7.39 22.03
C VAL A 262 6.82 -7.18 21.45
N SER A 263 5.81 -7.66 22.18
CA SER A 263 4.40 -7.40 21.90
C SER A 263 4.13 -5.91 21.85
N ILE A 264 3.46 -5.42 20.80
CA ILE A 264 3.00 -4.03 20.72
C ILE A 264 1.79 -3.84 21.64
#